data_AF-A0A0F3N3F0-F1
#
_entry.id   AF-A0A0F3N3F0-F1
#
_cell.length_a   1.000
_cell.length_b   1.000
_cell.length_c   1.000
_cell.angle_alpha   90.00
_cell.angle_beta   90.00
_cell.angle_gamma   90.00
#
_symmetry.space_group_name_H-M   'P 1'
#
loop_
_entity.id
_entity.type
_entity.pdbx_description
1 polymer ?
#
loop_
_entity_poly.entity_id
_entity_poly.type
_entity_poly.pdbx_seq_one_letter_code
_entity_poly.pdbx_strand_id
1 'polypeptide(L)' 'MRYSNLALFDKPLFKEDIEAWKHGPIVPCLRAIFGNFEANPIPSPGEIAFSVYTRR' A
#
# COMPACT_ATOMS: atom_id res chain seq x y z
N MET A 1 -17.81 3.36 -11.02
CA MET A 1 -17.02 2.54 -10.07
C MET A 1 -16.29 1.46 -10.84
N ARG A 2 -14.95 1.51 -10.92
CA ARG A 2 -14.15 0.54 -11.70
C ARG A 2 -13.54 -0.51 -10.76
N TYR A 3 -14.27 -1.56 -10.45
CA TYR A 3 -13.75 -2.77 -9.78
C TYR A 3 -13.15 -3.76 -10.80
N SER A 4 -12.46 -3.25 -11.83
CA SER A 4 -12.08 -4.07 -12.99
C SER A 4 -10.97 -5.09 -12.69
N ASN A 5 -10.23 -4.98 -11.59
CA ASN A 5 -9.04 -5.82 -11.35
C ASN A 5 -9.36 -7.18 -10.69
N LEU A 6 -10.23 -7.21 -9.68
CA LEU A 6 -10.61 -8.47 -8.99
C LEU A 6 -11.37 -9.42 -9.92
N ALA A 7 -12.25 -8.88 -10.77
CA ALA A 7 -13.03 -9.65 -11.72
C ALA A 7 -12.19 -10.31 -12.83
N LEU A 8 -10.95 -9.85 -13.07
CA LEU A 8 -10.11 -10.35 -14.17
C LEU A 8 -9.12 -11.44 -13.76
N PHE A 9 -8.71 -11.48 -12.48
CA PHE A 9 -7.57 -12.31 -12.07
C PHE A 9 -7.87 -13.29 -10.95
N ASP A 10 -9.09 -13.26 -10.38
CA ASP A 10 -9.57 -14.17 -9.32
C ASP A 10 -8.58 -14.37 -8.16
N LYS A 11 -7.70 -13.38 -7.98
CA LYS A 11 -6.64 -13.37 -7.00
C LYS A 11 -6.56 -11.99 -6.36
N PRO A 12 -6.22 -11.91 -5.07
CA PRO A 12 -6.10 -10.64 -4.40
C PRO A 12 -4.94 -9.83 -5.01
N LEU A 13 -5.16 -8.53 -5.18
CA LEU A 13 -4.16 -7.62 -5.74
C LEU A 13 -2.95 -7.45 -4.82
N PHE A 14 -3.21 -7.49 -3.52
CA PHE A 14 -2.23 -7.40 -2.46
C PHE A 14 -2.22 -8.73 -1.71
N LYS A 15 -1.06 -9.14 -1.20
CA LYS A 15 -0.96 -10.36 -0.39
C LYS A 15 -1.27 -10.10 1.07
N GLU A 16 -1.12 -8.85 1.48
CA GLU A 16 -1.31 -8.36 2.82
C GLU A 16 -2.80 -8.25 3.15
N ASP A 17 -3.12 -8.50 4.41
CA ASP A 17 -4.48 -8.30 4.91
C ASP A 17 -4.83 -6.81 4.91
N ILE A 18 -5.99 -6.50 4.33
CA ILE A 18 -6.52 -5.15 4.25
C ILE A 18 -7.78 -5.08 5.13
N GLU A 19 -7.72 -4.24 6.16
CA GLU A 19 -8.82 -4.01 7.09
C GLU A 19 -9.53 -2.70 6.80
N ALA A 20 -10.86 -2.70 6.88
CA ALA A 20 -11.64 -1.48 6.77
C ALA A 20 -11.46 -0.63 8.04
N TRP A 21 -11.04 0.63 7.87
CA TRP A 21 -10.81 1.55 8.98
C TRP A 21 -11.52 2.89 8.77
N LYS A 22 -11.62 3.70 9.83
CA LYS A 22 -12.40 4.96 9.83
C LYS A 22 -12.02 5.92 8.68
N HIS A 23 -10.75 5.91 8.27
CA HIS A 23 -10.22 6.80 7.24
C HIS A 23 -9.92 6.09 5.91
N GLY A 24 -10.34 4.83 5.76
CA GLY A 24 -10.09 4.01 4.60
C GLY A 24 -9.44 2.66 4.96
N PRO A 25 -9.24 1.80 3.95
CA PRO A 25 -8.58 0.51 4.14
C PRO A 25 -7.14 0.70 4.64
N ILE A 26 -6.73 -0.11 5.60
CA ILE A 26 -5.38 -0.13 6.16
C ILE A 26 -4.80 -1.54 6.09
N VAL A 27 -3.49 -1.60 5.85
CA VAL A 27 -2.68 -2.80 6.08
C VAL A 27 -2.13 -2.75 7.52
N PRO A 28 -2.55 -3.64 8.45
CA PRO A 28 -2.16 -3.56 9.86
C PRO A 28 -0.66 -3.59 10.10
N CYS A 29 0.09 -4.39 9.33
CA CYS A 29 1.54 -4.48 9.47
C CYS A 29 2.24 -3.15 9.12
N LEU A 30 1.77 -2.44 8.09
CA LEU A 30 2.29 -1.12 7.74
C LEU A 30 1.94 -0.08 8.81
N ARG A 31 0.73 -0.17 9.37
CA ARG A 31 0.33 0.71 10.47
C ARG A 31 1.18 0.50 11.72
N ALA A 32 1.57 -0.73 12.03
CA ALA A 32 2.47 -1.01 13.16
C ALA A 32 3.86 -0.38 12.96
N ILE A 33 4.35 -0.32 11.72
CA ILE A 33 5.68 0.23 11.39
C ILE A 33 5.65 1.76 11.32
N PHE A 34 4.65 2.33 10.67
CA PHE A 34 4.60 3.77 10.35
C PHE A 34 3.58 4.57 11.17
N GLY A 35 2.81 3.91 12.03
CA GLY A 35 1.72 4.55 12.76
C GLY A 35 2.15 5.68 13.69
N ASN A 36 3.38 5.63 14.18
CA ASN A 36 3.96 6.64 15.08
C ASN A 36 4.27 7.98 14.38
N PHE A 37 4.29 8.02 13.04
CA PHE A 37 4.49 9.27 12.31
C PHE A 37 3.23 10.13 12.28
N GLU A 38 2.04 9.55 12.49
CA GLU A 38 0.75 10.23 12.46
C GLU A 38 0.57 11.14 11.22
N ALA A 39 0.52 12.46 11.42
CA ALA A 39 0.41 13.47 10.37
C ALA A 39 1.77 13.98 9.86
N ASN A 40 2.87 13.52 10.47
CA ASN A 40 4.22 13.91 10.07
C ASN A 40 4.69 13.08 8.86
N PRO A 41 5.61 13.64 8.04
CA PRO A 41 6.21 12.90 6.94
C PRO A 41 6.99 11.67 7.43
N ILE A 42 6.88 10.57 6.69
CA ILE A 42 7.80 9.43 6.83
C ILE A 42 9.17 9.86 6.25
N PRO A 43 10.30 9.56 6.92
CA PRO A 43 11.62 9.86 6.40
C PRO A 43 11.81 9.32 4.99
N SER A 44 12.58 10.03 4.15
CA SER A 44 12.86 9.50 2.82
C SER A 44 13.55 8.15 2.98
N PRO A 45 13.22 7.16 2.13
CA PRO A 45 14.12 6.04 1.93
C PRO A 45 15.50 6.58 1.53
N GLY A 46 16.56 5.77 1.72
CA GLY A 46 17.90 6.10 1.24
C GLY A 46 17.94 6.13 -0.30
N GLU A 47 18.78 5.31 -0.92
CA GLU A 47 18.77 5.20 -2.38
C GLU A 47 17.50 4.47 -2.87
N ILE A 48 16.67 5.18 -3.63
CA ILE A 48 15.54 4.59 -4.37
C ILE A 48 15.93 4.44 -5.83
N ALA A 49 16.03 3.20 -6.31
CA ALA A 49 16.25 2.93 -7.71
C ALA A 49 14.94 3.07 -8.51
N PHE A 50 14.64 4.27 -9.00
CA PHE A 50 13.43 4.53 -9.81
C PHE A 50 13.35 3.69 -11.09
N SER A 51 14.49 3.17 -11.55
CA SER A 51 14.58 2.23 -12.66
C SER A 51 13.77 0.95 -12.44
N VAL A 52 13.55 0.52 -11.19
CA VAL A 52 12.76 -0.68 -10.85
C VAL A 52 11.27 -0.49 -11.17
N TYR A 53 10.77 0.75 -11.16
CA TYR A 53 9.36 1.06 -11.43
C TYR A 53 9.09 1.40 -12.89
N THR A 54 10.13 1.57 -13.71
CA THR A 54 9.98 1.83 -15.14
C THR A 54 9.98 0.50 -15.87
N ARG A 55 8.79 0.02 -16.24
CA ARG A 55 8.66 -1.09 -17.19
C ARG A 55 8.79 -0.50 -18.60
N ARG A 56 9.78 -0.97 -19.39
CA ARG A 56 9.82 -0.75 -20.84
C ARG A 56 8.76 -1.60 -21.54
#